data_AF-A0A382D659-F1
#
_entry.id   AF-A0A382D659-F1
#
_cell.length_a   1.000
_cell.length_b   1.000
_cell.length_c   1.000
_cell.angle_alpha   90.00
_cell.angle_beta   90.00
_cell.angle_gamma   90.00
#
_symmetry.space_group_name_H-M   'P 1'
#
loop_
_entity.id
_entity.type
_entity.pdbx_description
1 polymer ?
#
loop_
_entity_poly.entity_id
_entity_poly.type
_entity_poly.pdbx_seq_one_letter_code
_entity_poly.pdbx_strand_id
1 'polypeptide(L)' 'VQKFFGTDGIRGTVGKAPITADFILKVGWAVGSVLAEKGSASV' A
#
# COMPACT_ATOMS: atom_id res chain seq x y z
N VAL A 1 -2.24 16.55 5.20
CA VAL A 1 -1.64 15.24 4.83
C VAL A 1 -2.60 14.15 5.29
N GLN A 2 -3.18 13.36 4.38
CA GLN A 2 -3.95 12.18 4.81
C GLN A 2 -2.99 11.14 5.35
N LYS A 3 -3.22 10.65 6.57
CA LYS A 3 -2.41 9.62 7.21
C LYS A 3 -3.11 8.27 7.04
N PHE A 4 -2.63 7.44 6.12
CA PHE A 4 -3.20 6.12 5.84
C PHE A 4 -2.71 5.02 6.80
N PHE A 5 -1.53 5.21 7.40
CA PHE A 5 -0.91 4.23 8.30
C PHE A 5 -1.08 4.66 9.77
N GLY A 6 -1.84 3.86 10.52
CA GLY A 6 -1.90 3.90 11.99
C GLY A 6 -1.01 2.83 12.62
N THR A 7 -1.19 2.55 13.91
CA THR A 7 -0.49 1.47 14.63
C THR A 7 -0.62 0.12 13.91
N ASP A 8 -1.81 -0.12 13.41
CA ASP A 8 -2.24 -1.35 12.75
C ASP A 8 -2.12 -1.29 11.21
N GLY A 9 -1.42 -0.29 10.69
CA GLY A 9 -1.33 -0.03 9.26
C GLY A 9 -2.60 0.60 8.68
N ILE A 10 -2.98 0.18 7.47
CA ILE A 10 -4.16 0.66 6.76
C ILE A 10 -5.34 -0.26 7.10
N ARG A 11 -6.40 0.28 7.72
CA ARG A 11 -7.57 -0.48 8.20
C ARG A 11 -8.88 0.14 7.73
N GLY A 12 -9.92 -0.69 7.64
CA GLY A 12 -11.28 -0.27 7.24
C GLY A 12 -12.11 -1.46 6.76
N THR A 13 -13.36 -1.19 6.38
CA THR A 13 -14.24 -2.19 5.78
C THR A 13 -13.83 -2.45 4.32
N VAL A 14 -13.73 -3.73 3.93
CA VAL A 14 -13.45 -4.10 2.54
C VAL A 14 -14.47 -3.47 1.58
N GLY A 15 -13.99 -2.92 0.48
CA GLY A 15 -14.80 -2.23 -0.52
C GLY A 15 -15.12 -0.77 -0.18
N LYS A 16 -14.74 -0.29 1.01
CA LYS A 16 -14.84 1.13 1.39
C LYS A 16 -13.45 1.74 1.49
N ALA A 17 -13.29 3.00 1.10
CA ALA A 17 -12.02 3.70 1.25
C ALA A 17 -11.55 3.68 2.73
N PRO A 18 -10.27 3.37 3.01
CA PRO A 18 -9.18 3.11 2.05
C PRO A 18 -9.02 1.64 1.60
N ILE A 19 -9.81 0.67 2.09
CA ILE A 19 -9.66 -0.76 1.76
C ILE A 19 -10.41 -1.13 0.46
N THR A 20 -9.99 -0.54 -0.66
CA THR A 20 -10.47 -0.90 -2.01
C THR A 20 -9.37 -1.60 -2.80
N ALA A 21 -9.76 -2.43 -3.78
CA ALA A 21 -8.80 -3.16 -4.61
C ALA A 21 -7.84 -2.21 -5.35
N ASP A 22 -8.36 -1.14 -5.96
CA ASP A 22 -7.56 -0.12 -6.64
C ASP A 22 -6.55 0.56 -5.70
N PHE A 23 -6.96 0.88 -4.47
CA PHE A 23 -6.05 1.50 -3.51
C PHE A 23 -4.92 0.55 -3.10
N ILE A 24 -5.25 -0.70 -2.77
CA ILE A 24 -4.25 -1.69 -2.34
C ILE A 24 -3.30 -2.07 -3.50
N LEU A 25 -3.80 -2.13 -4.74
CA LEU A 25 -2.96 -2.31 -5.93
C LEU A 25 -1.92 -1.19 -6.08
N LYS A 26 -2.34 0.06 -5.89
CA LYS A 26 -1.42 1.23 -5.91
C LYS A 26 -0.40 1.16 -4.77
N VAL A 27 -0.81 0.73 -3.58
CA VAL A 27 0.11 0.50 -2.45
C VAL A 27 1.15 -0.56 -2.80
N GLY A 28 0.74 -1.70 -3.36
CA GLY A 28 1.65 -2.76 -3.78
C GLY A 28 2.67 -2.28 -4.82
N TRP A 29 2.23 -1.54 -5.83
CA TRP A 29 3.12 -0.95 -6.84
C TRP A 29 4.11 0.06 -6.24
N ALA A 30 3.64 0.93 -5.34
CA ALA A 30 4.52 1.88 -4.67
C ALA A 30 5.59 1.18 -3.82
N VAL A 31 5.21 0.13 -3.08
CA VAL A 31 6.16 -0.70 -2.31
C VAL A 31 7.16 -1.36 -3.24
N GLY A 32 6.70 -2.01 -4.32
CA GLY A 32 7.57 -2.66 -5.29
C GLY A 32 8.56 -1.70 -5.94
N SER A 33 8.12 -0.49 -6.29
CA SER A 33 8.97 0.55 -6.88
C SER A 33 10.10 0.97 -5.95
N VAL A 34 9.79 1.22 -4.67
CA VAL A 34 10.80 1.59 -3.65
C VAL A 34 11.77 0.44 -3.37
N LEU A 35 11.29 -0.80 -3.38
CA LEU A 35 12.15 -1.97 -3.19
C LEU A 35 13.09 -2.17 -4.38
N ALA A 36 12.60 -2.00 -5.62
CA ALA A 36 13.41 -2.10 -6.83
C ALA A 36 14.51 -1.02 -6.90
N GLU A 37 14.24 0.19 -6.42
CA GLU A 37 15.25 1.26 -6.29
C GLU A 37 16.39 0.88 -5.32
N LYS A 38 16.13 0.01 -4.33
CA LYS A 38 17.10 -0.40 -3.31
C LYS A 38 17.90 -1.67 -3.66
N GLY A 39 17.67 -2.29 -4.82
CA GLY A 39 18.38 -3.49 -5.27
C GLY A 39 17.45 -4.52 -5.94
N SER A 40 17.93 -5.75 -6.15
CA SER A 40 17.16 -6.82 -6.79
C SER A 40 16.03 -7.32 -5.88
N ALA A 41 14.90 -6.60 -5.89
CA ALA A 41 13.66 -7.06 -5.30
C ALA A 41 13.08 -8.18 -6.18
N SER A 42 13.10 -9.40 -5.68
CA SER A 42 12.30 -10.52 -6.21
C SER A 42 10.91 -10.44 -5.60
N VAL A 43 9.88 -10.46 -6.44
CA VAL A 43 8.52 -10.85 -6.03
C VAL A 43 8.45 -12.37 -5.97
#